data_AF-A0A2H1W2G0-F1
#
_entry.id   AF-A0A2H1W2G0-F1
#
_cell.length_a   1.000
_cell.length_b   1.000
_cell.length_c   1.000
_cell.angle_alpha   90.00
_cell.angle_beta   90.00
_cell.angle_gamma   90.00
#
_symmetry.space_group_name_H-M   'P 1'
#
loop_
_entity.id
_entity.type
_entity.pdbx_description
1 polymer ?
#
loop_
_entity_poly.entity_id
_entity_poly.type
_entity_poly.pdbx_seq_one_letter_code
_entity_poly.pdbx_strand_id
1 'polypeptide(L)'
;MGKLLSVIVFILVTSCLSLKGELLGSYCANCANGDLSVTELTQARIEFVKQQILKKLRLSKKPAVALPVNSLPMPVAQGQTLSEGTSKPPEFDDYYGRTEQKIIFPVEDSIVH
;
A
#
# COMPACT_ATOMS: atom_id res chain seq x y z
N MET A 1 -58.02 21.78 16.71
CA MET A 1 -56.59 21.87 17.07
C MET A 1 -55.85 20.53 17.04
N GLY A 2 -56.47 19.39 17.40
CA GLY A 2 -55.77 18.09 17.43
C GLY A 2 -55.27 17.52 16.09
N LYS A 3 -55.97 17.80 14.97
CA LYS A 3 -55.56 17.32 13.63
C LYS A 3 -54.25 17.96 13.13
N LEU A 4 -54.05 19.25 13.41
CA LEU A 4 -52.83 19.96 13.02
C LEU A 4 -51.62 19.47 13.82
N LEU A 5 -51.80 19.24 15.13
CA LEU A 5 -50.76 18.71 16.01
C LEU A 5 -50.33 17.29 15.59
N SER A 6 -51.30 16.44 15.21
CA SER A 6 -51.03 15.09 14.72
C SER A 6 -50.24 15.08 13.41
N VAL A 7 -50.55 15.99 12.48
CA VAL A 7 -49.80 16.12 11.21
C VAL A 7 -48.37 16.60 11.45
N ILE A 8 -48.17 17.57 12.35
CA ILE A 8 -46.83 18.07 12.71
C ILE A 8 -45.99 16.96 13.35
N VAL A 9 -46.56 16.17 14.27
CA VAL A 9 -45.87 15.02 14.87
C VAL A 9 -45.54 13.98 13.81
N PHE A 10 -46.45 13.70 12.87
CA PHE A 10 -46.19 12.74 11.80
C PHE A 10 -45.04 13.19 10.90
N ILE A 11 -45.02 14.47 10.50
CA ILE A 11 -43.94 15.07 9.68
C ILE A 11 -42.59 15.06 10.41
N LEU A 12 -42.58 15.37 11.71
CA LEU A 12 -41.35 15.32 12.52
C LEU A 12 -40.85 13.88 12.69
N VAL A 13 -41.75 12.91 12.86
CA VAL A 13 -41.39 11.49 12.99
C VAL A 13 -40.87 10.93 11.66
N THR A 14 -41.48 11.24 10.51
CA THR A 14 -40.94 10.82 9.20
C THR A 14 -39.62 11.50 8.86
N SER A 15 -39.45 12.78 9.20
CA SER A 15 -38.16 13.48 9.02
C SER A 15 -37.06 12.91 9.91
N CYS A 16 -37.39 12.51 11.14
CA CYS A 16 -36.47 11.83 12.06
C CYS A 16 -36.14 10.39 11.66
N LEU A 17 -37.09 9.64 11.07
CA LEU A 17 -36.81 8.30 10.53
C LEU A 17 -35.89 8.37 9.30
N SER A 18 -36.05 9.41 8.46
CA SER A 18 -35.20 9.59 7.28
C SER A 18 -33.76 9.97 7.63
N LEU A 19 -33.55 10.70 8.75
CA LEU A 19 -32.21 11.11 9.20
C LEU A 19 -31.46 9.98 9.95
N LYS A 20 -32.14 8.89 10.33
CA LYS A 20 -31.54 7.77 11.08
C LYS A 20 -30.96 6.67 10.19
N GLY A 21 -31.10 6.80 8.87
CA GLY A 21 -30.57 5.85 7.87
C GLY A 21 -29.09 6.01 7.52
N GLU A 22 -28.41 7.09 7.97
CA GLU A 22 -27.04 7.40 7.54
C GLU A 22 -25.96 7.22 8.63
N LEU A 23 -26.29 6.74 9.83
CA LEU A 23 -25.36 6.79 10.97
C LEU A 23 -24.74 5.44 11.40
N LEU A 24 -24.69 4.42 10.54
CA LEU A 24 -24.07 3.12 10.90
C LEU A 24 -23.34 2.41 9.75
N GLY A 25 -22.94 3.12 8.69
CA GLY A 25 -22.29 2.50 7.52
C GLY A 25 -21.18 3.27 6.81
N SER A 26 -20.70 4.39 7.36
CA SER A 26 -19.76 5.27 6.62
C SER A 26 -18.42 5.42 7.34
N TYR A 27 -17.57 4.40 7.22
CA TYR A 27 -16.11 4.56 7.28
C TYR A 27 -15.43 3.63 6.28
N CYS A 28 -15.68 3.86 4.99
CA CYS A 28 -14.80 3.36 3.94
C CYS A 28 -14.63 4.44 2.88
N ALA A 29 -13.55 5.21 2.98
CA ALA A 29 -13.29 6.37 2.14
C ALA A 29 -13.07 6.07 0.64
N ASN A 30 -13.17 4.81 0.19
CA ASN A 30 -13.01 4.39 -1.21
C ASN A 30 -13.75 3.09 -1.55
N CYS A 31 -14.83 2.72 -0.85
CA CYS A 31 -15.59 1.54 -1.22
C CYS A 31 -16.36 1.83 -2.53
N ALA A 32 -15.94 1.20 -3.62
CA ALA A 32 -16.69 1.16 -4.86
C ALA A 32 -18.07 0.57 -4.55
N ASN A 33 -19.12 1.34 -4.87
CA ASN A 33 -20.55 1.00 -4.77
C ASN A 33 -20.82 -0.48 -4.53
N GLY A 34 -21.01 -0.90 -3.26
CA GLY A 34 -21.73 -2.09 -2.76
C GLY A 34 -21.55 -3.50 -3.34
N ASP A 35 -20.97 -3.67 -4.53
CA ASP A 35 -21.10 -4.88 -5.35
C ASP A 35 -19.90 -5.82 -5.23
N LEU A 36 -18.80 -5.37 -4.63
CA LEU A 36 -17.59 -6.16 -4.47
C LEU A 36 -17.34 -6.51 -3.00
N SER A 37 -17.14 -7.79 -2.75
CA SER A 37 -16.67 -8.30 -1.45
C SER A 37 -15.27 -7.78 -1.12
N VAL A 38 -14.93 -7.75 0.17
CA VAL A 38 -13.60 -7.35 0.65
C VAL A 38 -12.49 -8.20 0.02
N THR A 39 -12.77 -9.49 -0.22
CA THR A 39 -11.83 -10.41 -0.87
C THR A 39 -11.55 -10.01 -2.32
N GLU A 40 -12.58 -9.60 -3.06
CA GLU A 40 -12.43 -9.12 -4.44
C GLU A 40 -11.67 -7.79 -4.50
N LEU A 41 -11.96 -6.85 -3.59
CA LEU A 41 -11.20 -5.60 -3.48
C LEU A 41 -9.73 -5.85 -3.14
N THR A 42 -9.46 -6.80 -2.25
CA THR A 42 -8.10 -7.19 -1.86
C THR A 42 -7.36 -7.81 -3.04
N GLN A 43 -8.01 -8.71 -3.78
CA GLN A 43 -7.44 -9.33 -4.97
C GLN A 43 -7.13 -8.28 -6.05
N ALA A 44 -8.07 -7.37 -6.32
CA ALA A 44 -7.86 -6.26 -7.25
C ALA A 44 -6.68 -5.37 -6.81
N ARG A 45 -6.54 -5.09 -5.52
CA ARG A 45 -5.40 -4.35 -4.97
C ARG A 45 -4.08 -5.10 -5.15
N ILE A 46 -4.05 -6.42 -4.93
CA ILE A 46 -2.85 -7.25 -5.15
C ILE A 46 -2.44 -7.19 -6.63
N GLU A 47 -3.39 -7.34 -7.55
CA GLU A 47 -3.13 -7.27 -8.99
C GLU A 47 -2.64 -5.89 -9.44
N PHE A 48 -3.24 -4.83 -8.91
CA PHE A 48 -2.79 -3.47 -9.12
C PHE A 48 -1.34 -3.27 -8.64
N VAL A 49 -1.04 -3.71 -7.41
CA VAL A 49 0.31 -3.57 -6.83
C VAL A 49 1.34 -4.37 -7.64
N LYS A 50 1.02 -5.56 -8.13
CA LYS A 50 1.90 -6.34 -9.03
C LYS A 50 2.28 -5.53 -10.27
N GLN A 51 1.32 -4.87 -10.92
CA GLN A 51 1.58 -4.03 -12.09
C GLN A 51 2.38 -2.77 -11.74
N GLN A 52 2.11 -2.16 -10.59
CA GLN A 52 2.88 -1.01 -10.10
C GLN A 52 4.34 -1.38 -9.85
N ILE A 53 4.63 -2.53 -9.24
CA ILE A 53 6.01 -3.01 -9.03
C ILE A 53 6.74 -3.16 -10.36
N LEU A 54 6.12 -3.79 -11.36
CA LEU A 54 6.71 -3.94 -12.70
C LEU A 54 7.03 -2.59 -13.33
N LYS A 55 6.11 -1.62 -13.27
CA LYS A 55 6.34 -0.26 -13.78
C LYS A 55 7.47 0.46 -13.05
N LYS A 56 7.50 0.39 -11.72
CA LYS A 56 8.56 0.99 -10.90
C LYS A 56 9.92 0.41 -11.23
N LEU A 57 10.01 -0.90 -11.49
CA LEU A 57 11.25 -1.57 -11.89
C LEU A 57 11.54 -1.51 -13.39
N ARG A 58 10.68 -0.86 -14.19
CA ARG A 58 10.78 -0.78 -15.66
C ARG A 58 10.81 -2.15 -16.34
N LEU A 59 10.07 -3.11 -15.79
CA LEU A 59 9.94 -4.47 -16.29
C LEU A 59 8.62 -4.64 -17.05
N SER A 60 8.66 -5.30 -18.20
CA SER A 60 7.45 -5.65 -18.96
C SER A 60 6.76 -6.91 -18.43
N LYS A 61 7.52 -7.80 -17.79
CA LYS A 61 7.04 -9.06 -17.21
C LYS A 61 7.90 -9.48 -16.02
N LYS A 62 7.40 -10.41 -15.22
CA LYS A 62 8.17 -11.02 -14.11
C LYS A 62 9.44 -11.69 -14.68
N PRO A 63 10.63 -11.40 -14.12
CA PRO A 63 11.86 -12.03 -14.55
C PRO A 63 11.86 -13.52 -14.19
N ALA A 64 12.46 -14.34 -15.04
CA ALA A 64 12.70 -15.74 -14.75
C ALA A 64 13.86 -15.83 -13.74
N VAL A 65 13.55 -16.16 -12.49
CA VAL A 65 14.57 -16.30 -11.45
C VAL A 65 15.08 -17.75 -11.49
N ALA A 66 16.28 -17.94 -12.02
CA ALA A 66 16.90 -19.27 -12.12
C ALA A 66 17.59 -19.72 -10.82
N LEU A 67 17.92 -18.77 -9.95
CA LEU A 67 18.63 -19.02 -8.68
C LEU A 67 17.66 -18.99 -7.50
N PRO A 68 17.70 -19.99 -6.61
CA PRO A 68 16.83 -20.00 -5.44
C PRO A 68 17.25 -18.91 -4.45
N VAL A 69 16.31 -18.37 -3.69
CA VAL A 69 16.55 -17.20 -2.80
C VAL A 69 17.59 -17.47 -1.69
N ASN A 70 17.81 -18.74 -1.35
CA ASN A 70 18.84 -19.18 -0.40
C ASN A 70 20.25 -19.24 -1.00
N SER A 71 20.42 -19.03 -2.32
CA SER A 71 21.73 -18.98 -2.98
C SER A 71 22.24 -17.55 -3.18
N LEU A 72 21.67 -16.56 -2.49
CA LEU A 72 22.17 -15.19 -2.53
C LEU A 72 23.56 -15.12 -1.87
N PRO A 73 24.54 -14.39 -2.43
CA PRO A 73 25.84 -14.21 -1.82
C PRO A 73 25.74 -13.54 -0.44
N MET A 74 26.63 -13.93 0.49
CA MET A 74 26.86 -13.24 1.76
C MET A 74 27.75 -12.03 1.45
N PRO A 75 27.17 -10.85 1.16
CA PRO A 75 26.52 -10.04 2.19
C PRO A 75 25.05 -9.67 1.90
N VAL A 76 24.53 -10.00 0.72
CA VAL A 76 23.14 -9.71 0.30
C VAL A 76 22.16 -10.53 1.13
N ALA A 77 22.45 -11.82 1.33
CA ALA A 77 21.61 -12.71 2.15
C ALA A 77 21.49 -12.25 3.61
N GLN A 78 22.49 -11.52 4.13
CA GLN A 78 22.52 -11.00 5.50
C GLN A 78 21.90 -9.61 5.62
N GLY A 79 21.37 -9.03 4.53
CA GLY A 79 20.78 -7.69 4.53
C GLY A 79 21.80 -6.55 4.72
N GLN A 80 23.10 -6.85 4.66
CA GLN A 80 24.16 -5.86 4.93
C GLN A 80 24.37 -4.85 3.79
N THR A 81 23.72 -5.07 2.64
CA THR A 81 23.82 -4.26 1.42
C THR A 81 22.77 -3.16 1.30
N LEU A 82 21.75 -3.15 2.16
CA LEU A 82 20.71 -2.12 2.15
C LEU A 82 21.12 -0.99 3.09
N SER A 83 21.19 0.24 2.56
CA SER A 83 21.45 1.44 3.36
C SER A 83 20.14 1.95 3.95
N GLU A 84 20.09 2.26 5.26
CA GLU A 84 18.99 3.03 5.81
C GLU A 84 19.07 4.47 5.30
N GLY A 85 18.16 4.83 4.40
CA GLY A 85 17.79 6.22 4.15
C GLY A 85 18.92 7.13 3.65
N THR A 86 19.69 6.72 2.63
CA THR A 86 20.61 7.66 1.95
C THR A 86 19.83 8.86 1.41
N SER A 87 20.32 10.07 1.71
CA SER A 87 19.71 11.30 1.22
C SER A 87 19.64 11.28 -0.30
N LYS A 88 18.41 11.43 -0.81
CA LYS A 88 18.13 11.42 -2.24
C LYS A 88 18.89 12.57 -2.93
N PRO A 89 19.66 12.28 -3.99
CA PRO A 89 20.14 13.34 -4.87
C PRO A 89 18.94 13.93 -5.65
N PRO A 90 18.82 15.26 -5.76
CA PRO A 90 17.65 15.94 -6.31
C PRO A 90 17.36 15.60 -7.78
N GLU A 91 18.33 15.02 -8.49
CA GLU A 91 18.24 14.62 -9.90
C GLU A 91 17.42 13.33 -10.14
N PHE A 92 17.19 12.51 -9.11
CA PHE A 92 16.49 11.24 -9.30
C PHE A 92 14.97 11.38 -9.31
N ASP A 93 14.31 10.67 -10.22
CA ASP A 93 12.87 10.45 -10.19
C ASP A 93 12.48 9.62 -8.94
N ASP A 94 11.41 10.01 -8.25
CA ASP A 94 10.85 9.29 -7.09
C ASP A 94 9.89 8.18 -7.49
N TYR A 95 9.41 8.20 -8.74
CA TYR A 95 8.45 7.22 -9.21
C TYR A 95 9.10 5.84 -9.39
N TYR A 96 10.29 5.78 -10.00
CA TYR A 96 10.98 4.53 -10.34
C TYR A 96 11.82 3.96 -9.19
N GLY A 97 11.99 2.65 -9.20
CA GLY A 97 12.87 1.94 -8.27
C GLY A 97 14.33 2.33 -8.48
N ARG A 98 15.11 2.30 -7.39
CA ARG A 98 16.53 2.66 -7.36
C ARG A 98 17.39 1.44 -7.07
N THR A 99 18.65 1.51 -7.49
CA THR A 99 19.65 0.49 -7.17
C THR A 99 20.49 1.01 -6.01
N GLU A 100 20.44 0.31 -4.88
CA GLU A 100 21.30 0.59 -3.73
C GLU A 100 22.66 -0.10 -3.94
N GLN A 101 23.74 0.60 -3.58
CA GLN A 101 25.11 0.07 -3.67
C GLN A 101 25.88 0.43 -2.39
N LYS A 102 26.67 -0.52 -1.89
CA LYS A 102 27.53 -0.33 -0.71
C LYS A 102 28.93 -0.86 -1.01
N ILE A 103 29.93 -0.02 -0.80
CA ILE A 103 31.34 -0.37 -0.99
C ILE A 103 31.91 -0.67 0.40
N ILE A 104 32.47 -1.88 0.57
CA ILE A 104 33.10 -2.33 1.81
C ILE A 104 34.61 -2.21 1.62
N PHE A 105 35.22 -1.32 2.39
CA PHE A 105 36.68 -1.20 2.43
C PHE A 105 37.25 -2.19 3.46
N PRO A 106 38.38 -2.85 3.17
CA PRO A 106 39.09 -3.65 4.15
C PRO A 106 39.50 -2.78 5.35
N VAL A 107 39.37 -3.34 6.56
CA VAL A 107 39.87 -2.70 7.79
C VAL A 107 41.29 -3.19 8.03
N GLU A 108 42.23 -2.28 8.29
CA GLU A 108 43.64 -2.60 8.56
C GLU A 108 43.83 -3.22 9.94
N ASP A 109 43.40 -4.46 10.15
CA ASP A 109 43.68 -5.24 11.38
C ASP A 109 43.95 -6.74 11.11
N SER A 110 44.36 -7.09 9.88
CA SER A 110 44.77 -8.47 9.53
C SER A 110 46.26 -8.61 9.23
N ILE A 111 47.10 -7.82 9.92
CA ILE A 111 48.48 -8.23 10.17
C ILE A 111 48.47 -9.00 11.49
N VAL A 112 48.12 -10.28 11.41
CA VAL A 112 48.40 -11.23 12.50
C VAL A 112 49.86 -11.64 12.33
N HIS A 113 50.69 -11.20 13.27
CA HIS A 113 52.04 -11.70 13.49
C HIS A 113 52.04 -13.19 13.86
#